data_AF-A0A2V8C0R5-F1
#
_entry.id   AF-A0A2V8C0R5-F1
#
_cell.length_a   1.000
_cell.length_b   1.000
_cell.length_c   1.000
_cell.angle_alpha   90.00
_cell.angle_beta   90.00
_cell.angle_gamma   90.00
#
_symmetry.space_group_name_H-M   'P 1'
#
loop_
_entity.id
_entity.type
_entity.pdbx_description
1 polymer ?
#
loop_
_entity_poly.entity_id
_entity_poly.type
_entity_poly.pdbx_seq_one_letter_code
_entity_poly.pdbx_strand_id
1 'polypeptide(L)'
;MSIYVEILVRAPMEALWAHTQIPALHERWDLRFSRIEYLPLIGDGTPQRFRYATRIGFGLEVSGEGETIGQRALPDGSSTSALKFGSDAPLSIIREGSGYWKYIPTRDGVRFLTWY
;
A
#
# COMPACT_ATOMS: atom_id res chain seq x y z
N MET A 1 4.43 -13.42 -13.88
CA MET A 1 4.22 -14.29 -12.70
C MET A 1 3.48 -13.46 -11.69
N SER A 2 2.39 -13.95 -11.11
CA SER A 2 1.65 -13.25 -10.05
C SER A 2 1.86 -13.92 -8.71
N ILE A 3 1.98 -13.14 -7.64
CA ILE A 3 2.13 -13.67 -6.28
C ILE A 3 0.86 -13.37 -5.50
N TYR A 4 0.18 -14.43 -5.06
CA TYR A 4 -0.94 -14.36 -4.13
C TYR A 4 -0.50 -14.76 -2.73
N VAL A 5 -0.82 -13.94 -1.74
CA VAL A 5 -0.61 -14.25 -0.32
C VAL A 5 -1.86 -13.91 0.46
N GLU A 6 -2.25 -14.77 1.39
CA GLU A 6 -3.38 -14.59 2.28
C GLU A 6 -3.00 -14.90 3.72
N ILE A 7 -3.50 -14.09 4.66
CA ILE A 7 -3.33 -14.32 6.08
C ILE A 7 -4.55 -13.85 6.87
N LEU A 8 -4.87 -14.53 7.97
CA LEU A 8 -5.81 -14.01 8.97
C LEU A 8 -5.08 -13.07 9.93
N VAL A 9 -5.43 -11.79 9.91
CA VAL A 9 -4.95 -10.78 10.85
C VAL A 9 -5.96 -10.64 11.98
N ARG A 10 -5.57 -11.01 13.21
CA ARG A 10 -6.42 -10.88 14.41
C ARG A 10 -6.44 -9.44 14.92
N ALA A 11 -7.05 -8.55 14.17
CA ALA A 11 -7.24 -7.14 14.50
C ALA A 11 -8.57 -6.61 13.96
N PRO A 12 -9.11 -5.51 14.51
CA PRO A 12 -10.25 -4.81 13.92
C PRO A 12 -9.94 -4.30 12.50
N MET A 13 -10.96 -4.29 11.64
CA MET A 13 -10.87 -3.77 10.27
C MET A 13 -10.27 -2.36 10.19
N GLU A 14 -10.77 -1.45 11.02
CA GLU A 14 -10.29 -0.06 11.07
C GLU A 14 -8.81 0.04 11.43
N ALA A 15 -8.34 -0.80 12.35
CA ALA A 15 -6.95 -0.80 12.78
C ALA A 15 -6.04 -1.30 11.66
N LEU A 16 -6.41 -2.39 10.99
CA LEU A 16 -5.64 -2.91 9.87
C LEU A 16 -5.63 -1.90 8.71
N TRP A 17 -6.79 -1.33 8.36
CA TRP A 17 -6.91 -0.30 7.33
C TRP A 17 -6.03 0.92 7.62
N ALA A 18 -6.05 1.42 8.86
CA ALA A 18 -5.20 2.54 9.25
C ALA A 18 -3.71 2.22 9.06
N HIS A 19 -3.26 1.04 9.50
CA HIS A 19 -1.86 0.64 9.39
C HIS A 19 -1.40 0.41 7.94
N THR A 20 -2.32 0.07 7.04
CA THR A 20 -1.98 -0.16 5.64
C THR A 20 -2.20 1.07 4.74
N GLN A 21 -3.04 2.02 5.14
CA GLN A 21 -3.41 3.17 4.27
C GLN A 21 -2.89 4.52 4.78
N ILE A 22 -2.52 4.66 6.06
CA ILE A 22 -1.96 5.90 6.61
C ILE A 22 -0.43 5.87 6.46
N PRO A 23 0.19 6.82 5.72
CA PRO A 23 1.63 6.84 5.44
C PRO A 23 2.52 6.62 6.68
N ALA A 24 2.32 7.41 7.73
CA ALA A 24 3.13 7.35 8.95
C ALA A 24 3.02 6.01 9.71
N LEU A 25 1.95 5.24 9.51
CA LEU A 25 1.82 3.90 10.08
C LEU A 25 2.37 2.83 9.13
N HIS A 26 2.21 3.03 7.83
CA HIS A 26 2.65 2.11 6.77
C HIS A 26 4.18 2.00 6.73
N GLU A 27 4.88 3.15 6.78
CA GLU A 27 6.35 3.23 6.77
C GLU A 27 7.03 2.39 7.87
N ARG A 28 6.29 2.06 8.94
CA ARG A 28 6.84 1.34 10.10
C ARG A 28 7.06 -0.16 9.83
N TRP A 29 6.43 -0.71 8.79
CA TRP A 29 6.45 -2.15 8.54
C TRP A 29 6.74 -2.52 7.08
N ASP A 30 6.47 -1.64 6.11
CA ASP A 30 6.81 -1.93 4.71
C ASP A 30 8.25 -1.51 4.40
N LEU A 31 9.14 -2.49 4.31
CA LEU A 31 10.56 -2.28 4.01
C LEU A 31 10.81 -1.64 2.64
N ARG A 32 9.84 -1.66 1.73
CA ARG A 32 9.95 -1.01 0.42
C ARG A 32 9.80 0.50 0.55
N PHE A 33 9.14 1.00 1.59
CA PHE A 33 8.76 2.40 1.73
C PHE A 33 9.21 2.95 3.09
N SER A 34 10.45 3.43 3.14
CA SER A 34 10.99 4.10 4.33
C SER A 34 10.45 5.52 4.55
N ARG A 35 9.84 6.11 3.52
CA ARG A 35 9.09 7.37 3.56
C ARG A 35 8.00 7.34 2.49
N ILE A 36 6.83 7.86 2.80
CA ILE A 36 5.66 8.02 1.93
C ILE A 36 5.10 9.42 2.17
N GLU A 37 4.97 10.19 1.10
CA GLU A 37 4.40 11.53 1.13
C GLU A 37 3.24 11.62 0.14
N TYR A 38 2.02 11.72 0.66
CA TYR A 38 0.84 11.93 -0.15
C TYR A 38 0.87 13.34 -0.75
N LEU A 39 0.67 13.42 -2.06
CA LEU A 39 0.48 14.67 -2.77
C LEU A 39 -0.97 15.16 -2.57
N PRO A 40 -1.25 16.46 -2.79
CA PRO A 40 -2.63 16.95 -2.77
C PRO A 40 -3.53 16.13 -3.70
N LEU A 41 -4.69 15.71 -3.20
CA LEU A 41 -5.69 14.98 -3.99
C LEU A 41 -6.25 15.89 -5.09
N ILE A 42 -6.34 15.37 -6.32
CA ILE A 42 -6.78 16.14 -7.48
C ILE A 42 -8.21 15.72 -7.84
N GLY A 43 -9.19 16.34 -7.22
CA GLY A 43 -10.60 16.09 -7.51
C GLY A 43 -11.11 14.73 -7.01
N ASP A 44 -12.44 14.55 -7.10
CA ASP A 44 -13.11 13.37 -6.59
C ASP A 44 -12.92 12.17 -7.53
N GLY A 45 -12.60 11.01 -6.96
CA GLY A 45 -12.48 9.75 -7.69
C GLY A 45 -11.16 9.55 -8.44
N THR A 46 -10.20 10.47 -8.33
CA THR A 46 -8.84 10.23 -8.84
C THR A 46 -8.01 9.42 -7.84
N PRO A 47 -7.06 8.60 -8.31
CA PRO A 47 -6.11 7.94 -7.42
C PRO A 47 -5.32 8.95 -6.57
N GLN A 48 -5.14 8.64 -5.29
CA GLN A 48 -4.27 9.39 -4.40
C GLN A 48 -2.83 9.19 -4.85
N ARG A 49 -2.18 10.25 -5.35
CA ARG A 49 -0.76 10.22 -5.73
C ARG A 49 0.15 10.37 -4.52
N PHE A 50 1.32 9.78 -4.58
CA PHE A 50 2.33 9.88 -3.53
C PHE A 50 3.74 9.82 -4.08
N ARG A 51 4.68 10.37 -3.32
CA ARG A 51 6.11 10.11 -3.47
C ARG A 51 6.56 9.12 -2.42
N TYR A 52 7.52 8.28 -2.74
CA TYR A 52 8.11 7.38 -1.77
C TYR A 52 9.63 7.44 -1.83
N ALA A 53 10.24 6.95 -0.76
CA ALA A 53 11.66 6.69 -0.70
C ALA A 53 11.98 5.36 -0.01
N THR A 54 13.03 4.70 -0.48
CA THR A 54 13.57 3.45 0.07
C THR A 54 15.02 3.68 0.47
N ARG A 55 15.29 3.70 1.78
CA ARG A 55 16.65 3.71 2.31
C ARG A 55 17.27 2.33 2.14
N ILE A 56 18.39 2.26 1.41
CA ILE A 56 19.09 1.01 1.11
C ILE A 56 20.40 0.86 1.90
N GLY A 57 20.63 1.72 2.89
CA GLY A 57 21.83 1.73 3.75
C GLY A 57 22.93 2.65 3.24
N PHE A 58 23.97 2.87 4.06
CA PHE A 58 25.12 3.73 3.75
C PHE A 58 24.79 5.17 3.32
N GLY A 59 23.66 5.71 3.79
CA GLY A 59 23.17 7.04 3.41
C GLY A 59 22.55 7.11 2.01
N LEU A 60 22.40 5.98 1.32
CA LEU A 60 21.80 5.92 -0.01
C LEU A 60 20.28 5.72 0.08
N GLU A 61 19.58 6.34 -0.87
CA GLU A 61 18.13 6.31 -0.99
C GLU A 61 17.71 6.21 -2.45
N VAL A 62 16.64 5.47 -2.71
CA VAL A 62 15.94 5.42 -4.00
C VAL A 62 14.61 6.12 -3.82
N SER A 63 14.29 7.09 -4.67
CA SER A 63 13.01 7.80 -4.64
C SER A 63 12.15 7.41 -5.85
N GLY A 64 10.84 7.47 -5.69
CA GLY A 64 9.90 7.21 -6.77
C GLY A 64 8.53 7.83 -6.53
N GLU A 65 7.62 7.58 -7.45
CA GLU A 65 6.24 8.03 -7.37
C GLU A 65 5.28 6.83 -7.45
N GLY A 66 4.07 7.06 -6.97
CA GLY A 66 3.00 6.08 -7.07
C GLY A 66 1.62 6.70 -6.93
N GLU A 67 0.63 5.84 -7.10
CA GLU A 67 -0.77 6.15 -6.94
C GLU A 67 -1.46 4.99 -6.21
N THR A 68 -2.45 5.33 -5.38
CA THR A 68 -3.24 4.36 -4.64
C THR A 68 -4.72 4.71 -4.72
N ILE A 69 -5.57 3.69 -4.82
CA ILE A 69 -7.02 3.81 -4.75
C ILE A 69 -7.55 2.82 -3.73
N GLY A 70 -8.16 3.36 -2.67
CA GLY A 70 -8.82 2.58 -1.62
C GLY A 70 -10.33 2.67 -1.76
N GLN A 71 -11.02 1.54 -1.74
CA GLN A 71 -12.47 1.48 -1.60
C GLN A 71 -12.83 0.83 -0.28
N ARG A 72 -13.64 1.54 0.52
CA ARG A 72 -14.13 1.04 1.81
C ARG A 72 -15.59 0.64 1.73
N ALA A 73 -15.96 -0.29 2.61
CA ALA A 73 -17.35 -0.70 2.84
C ALA A 73 -18.08 -1.05 1.53
N LEU A 74 -17.49 -1.96 0.75
CA LEU A 74 -18.14 -2.55 -0.41
C LEU A 74 -19.46 -3.24 0.02
N PRO A 75 -20.39 -3.53 -0.92
CA PRO A 75 -21.67 -4.15 -0.58
C PRO A 75 -21.57 -5.48 0.19
N ASP A 76 -20.45 -6.20 0.04
CA ASP A 76 -20.14 -7.45 0.76
C ASP A 76 -19.45 -7.22 2.12
N GLY A 77 -19.33 -5.96 2.56
CA GLY A 77 -18.62 -5.55 3.78
C GLY A 77 -17.10 -5.52 3.65
N SER A 78 -16.54 -5.95 2.52
CA SER A 78 -15.10 -5.95 2.31
C SER A 78 -14.58 -4.55 1.98
N SER A 79 -13.26 -4.40 1.99
CA SER A 79 -12.58 -3.22 1.46
C SER A 79 -11.46 -3.65 0.55
N THR A 80 -11.02 -2.76 -0.32
CA THR A 80 -9.96 -3.02 -1.29
C THR A 80 -9.02 -1.84 -1.35
N SER A 81 -7.76 -2.10 -1.69
CA SER A 81 -6.79 -1.06 -2.00
C SER A 81 -5.93 -1.56 -3.16
N ALA A 82 -5.77 -0.75 -4.19
CA ALA A 82 -4.85 -1.03 -5.28
C ALA A 82 -3.82 0.08 -5.34
N LEU A 83 -2.56 -0.28 -5.54
CA LEU A 83 -1.50 0.69 -5.75
C LEU A 83 -0.67 0.36 -6.99
N LYS A 84 -0.09 1.40 -7.57
CA LYS A 84 0.97 1.32 -8.57
C LYS A 84 2.08 2.27 -8.17
N PHE A 85 3.32 1.89 -8.43
CA PHE A 85 4.48 2.70 -8.10
C PHE A 85 5.64 2.35 -9.02
N GLY A 86 6.58 3.28 -9.15
CA GLY A 86 7.75 3.09 -9.99
C GLY A 86 8.86 4.07 -9.65
N SER A 87 10.04 3.86 -10.23
CA SER A 87 11.17 4.75 -10.10
C SER A 87 12.09 4.67 -11.31
N ASP A 88 12.42 5.83 -11.85
CA ASP A 88 13.43 5.98 -12.91
C ASP A 88 14.85 6.07 -12.35
N ALA A 89 15.02 6.11 -11.03
CA ALA A 89 16.34 6.20 -10.40
C ALA A 89 17.25 5.04 -10.87
N PRO A 90 18.52 5.29 -11.23
CA PRO A 90 19.42 4.25 -11.73
C PRO A 90 19.62 3.08 -10.77
N LEU A 91 19.57 3.35 -9.47
CA LEU A 91 19.73 2.35 -8.40
C LEU A 91 18.44 1.60 -8.07
N SER A 92 17.30 1.93 -8.70
CA SER A 92 16.06 1.24 -8.42
C SER A 92 16.06 -0.17 -9.01
N ILE A 93 15.79 -1.16 -8.14
CA ILE A 93 15.55 -2.55 -8.55
C ILE A 93 14.10 -2.78 -9.02
N ILE A 94 13.18 -1.86 -8.70
CA ILE A 94 11.78 -1.90 -9.14
C ILE A 94 11.56 -0.70 -10.04
N ARG A 95 11.45 -0.96 -11.36
CA ARG A 95 11.08 0.07 -12.33
C ARG A 95 9.61 0.40 -12.23
N GLU A 96 8.78 -0.62 -12.19
CA GLU A 96 7.34 -0.55 -12.02
C GLU A 96 6.86 -1.70 -11.13
N GLY A 97 5.87 -1.43 -10.29
CA GLY A 97 5.23 -2.41 -9.42
C GLY A 97 3.77 -2.07 -9.22
N SER A 98 2.94 -3.09 -9.09
CA SER A 98 1.53 -2.96 -8.74
C SER A 98 1.18 -3.93 -7.62
N GLY A 99 0.21 -3.54 -6.80
CA GLY A 99 -0.33 -4.40 -5.76
C GLY A 99 -1.83 -4.22 -5.60
N TYR A 100 -2.52 -5.29 -5.26
CA TYR A 100 -3.92 -5.28 -4.90
C TYR A 100 -4.11 -5.96 -3.55
N TRP A 101 -4.84 -5.31 -2.67
CA TRP A 101 -5.16 -5.75 -1.33
C TRP A 101 -6.67 -5.87 -1.16
N LYS A 102 -7.13 -6.97 -0.58
CA LYS A 102 -8.52 -7.16 -0.17
C LYS A 102 -8.60 -7.48 1.32
N TYR A 103 -9.54 -6.83 1.99
CA TYR A 103 -9.79 -6.94 3.41
C TYR A 103 -11.18 -7.52 3.59
N ILE A 104 -11.28 -8.76 4.08
CA ILE A 104 -12.58 -9.42 4.28
C ILE A 104 -12.79 -9.59 5.79
N PRO A 105 -13.75 -8.87 6.39
CA PRO A 105 -14.11 -9.07 7.78
C PRO A 105 -14.56 -10.51 8.06
N THR A 106 -14.12 -11.05 9.17
CA THR A 106 -14.51 -12.37 9.67
C THR A 106 -14.84 -12.27 11.16
N ARG A 107 -15.33 -13.36 11.77
CA ARG A 107 -15.60 -13.41 13.21
C ARG A 107 -14.33 -13.19 14.06
N ASP A 108 -13.17 -13.64 13.58
CA ASP A 108 -11.93 -13.72 14.37
C ASP A 108 -10.89 -12.64 14.00
N GLY A 109 -11.24 -11.72 13.09
CA GLY A 109 -10.34 -10.69 12.55
C GLY A 109 -10.60 -10.41 11.08
N VAL A 110 -9.57 -10.02 10.33
CA VAL A 110 -9.66 -9.73 8.90
C VAL A 110 -8.84 -10.74 8.12
N ARG A 111 -9.46 -11.39 7.14
CA ARG A 111 -8.74 -12.13 6.11
C ARG A 111 -8.16 -11.11 5.13
N PHE A 112 -6.85 -10.99 5.13
CA PHE A 112 -6.09 -10.03 4.33
C PHE A 112 -5.42 -10.73 3.17
N LEU A 113 -5.78 -10.33 1.95
CA LEU A 113 -5.31 -10.90 0.70
C LEU A 113 -4.43 -9.87 0.01
N THR A 114 -3.32 -10.32 -0.57
CA THR A 114 -2.46 -9.49 -1.41
C THR A 114 -2.18 -10.18 -2.74
N TRP A 115 -2.15 -9.40 -3.81
CA TRP A 115 -1.80 -9.83 -5.15
C TRP A 115 -0.80 -8.84 -5.76
N TYR A 116 0.27 -9.36 -6.36
CA TYR A 116 1.31 -8.59 -7.05
C TYR A 116 1.56 -9.15 -8.45
#